data_AF-A0A0J5KH54-F1
#
_entry.id   AF-A0A0J5KH54-F1
#
_cell.length_a   1.000
_cell.length_b   1.000
_cell.length_c   1.000
_cell.angle_alpha   90.00
_cell.angle_beta   90.00
_cell.angle_gamma   90.00
#
_symmetry.space_group_name_H-M   'P 1'
#
loop_
_entity.id
_entity.type
_entity.pdbx_description
1 polymer ?
#
loop_
_entity_poly.entity_id
_entity_poly.type
_entity_poly.pdbx_seq_one_letter_code
_entity_poly.pdbx_strand_id
1 'polypeptide(L)'
;MKLLTSALMAIAVGFNINHVQADVFSGFQGSIDGGIPAYTRDINANNKPYWCTQRKLLQKSCSVVSISSNKRVAIVTSHTGSKACAGGFYGVVDRANGDAMDVFPTKGQLNIDQVCSTDFKVGFIKPTNRNTLASVALYYKGKIVEVLDYSE
;
A
#
# COMPACT_ATOMS: atom_id res chain seq x y z
N MET A 1 -6.02 13.82 -66.12
CA MET A 1 -7.08 13.06 -65.42
C MET A 1 -6.54 11.65 -65.18
N LYS A 2 -6.75 11.10 -63.96
CA LYS A 2 -6.04 9.99 -63.26
C LYS A 2 -4.90 10.51 -62.36
N LEU A 3 -5.19 11.07 -61.18
CA LEU A 3 -5.51 10.44 -59.86
C LEU A 3 -4.41 9.50 -59.31
N LEU A 4 -3.77 9.97 -58.22
CA LEU A 4 -3.48 9.32 -56.93
C LEU A 4 -2.87 7.90 -56.96
N THR A 5 -1.79 7.60 -56.24
CA THR A 5 -1.83 7.52 -54.77
C THR A 5 -0.40 7.39 -54.21
N SER A 6 -0.05 8.25 -53.26
CA SER A 6 1.10 8.11 -52.37
C SER A 6 0.77 7.07 -51.29
N ALA A 7 1.54 5.99 -51.20
CA ALA A 7 1.40 5.00 -50.14
C ALA A 7 2.00 5.54 -48.83
N LEU A 8 1.15 5.97 -47.91
CA LEU A 8 1.51 6.23 -46.51
C LEU A 8 1.58 4.89 -45.77
N MET A 9 2.79 4.48 -45.37
CA MET A 9 3.00 3.30 -44.54
C MET A 9 2.69 3.70 -43.08
N ALA A 10 1.46 3.45 -42.63
CA ALA A 10 1.09 3.57 -41.24
C ALA A 10 1.64 2.35 -40.47
N ILE A 11 2.73 2.56 -39.74
CA ILE A 11 3.22 1.59 -38.75
C ILE A 11 2.24 1.64 -37.57
N ALA A 12 1.24 0.77 -37.61
CA ALA A 12 0.43 0.46 -36.43
C ALA A 12 1.31 -0.34 -35.45
N VAL A 13 1.99 0.37 -34.55
CA VAL A 13 2.56 -0.25 -33.36
C VAL A 13 1.36 -0.72 -32.53
N GLY A 14 1.07 -2.01 -32.61
CA GLY A 14 0.06 -2.65 -31.79
C GLY A 14 0.41 -2.49 -30.32
N PHE A 15 -0.19 -1.49 -29.67
CA PHE A 15 -0.33 -1.48 -28.23
C PHE A 15 -1.22 -2.68 -27.88
N ASN A 16 -0.60 -3.80 -27.54
CA ASN A 16 -1.24 -4.86 -26.76
C ASN A 16 -1.54 -4.27 -25.38
N ILE A 17 -2.63 -3.50 -25.31
CA ILE A 17 -3.27 -3.19 -24.04
C ILE A 17 -3.93 -4.51 -23.65
N ASN A 18 -3.21 -5.31 -22.87
CA ASN A 18 -3.83 -6.41 -22.14
C ASN A 18 -4.90 -5.76 -21.25
N HIS A 19 -6.14 -5.74 -21.74
CA HIS A 19 -7.30 -5.44 -20.94
C HIS A 19 -7.37 -6.52 -19.86
N VAL A 20 -6.82 -6.23 -18.68
CA VAL A 20 -7.06 -7.05 -17.49
C VAL A 20 -8.52 -6.83 -17.14
N GLN A 21 -9.35 -7.79 -17.54
CA GLN A 21 -10.76 -7.85 -17.28
C GLN A 21 -10.92 -8.09 -15.78
N ALA A 22 -11.38 -7.07 -15.05
CA ALA A 22 -11.72 -7.21 -13.63
C ALA A 22 -12.94 -8.13 -13.52
N ASP A 23 -12.71 -9.36 -13.06
CA ASP A 23 -13.77 -10.30 -12.74
C ASP A 23 -14.43 -9.88 -11.41
N VAL A 24 -15.73 -9.56 -11.48
CA VAL A 24 -16.54 -9.08 -10.34
C VAL A 24 -17.00 -10.25 -9.43
N PHE A 25 -16.61 -11.49 -9.72
CA PHE A 25 -17.12 -12.68 -9.03
C PHE A 25 -16.06 -13.57 -8.34
N SER A 26 -14.80 -13.13 -8.30
CA SER A 26 -13.72 -13.80 -7.54
C SER A 26 -13.00 -12.89 -6.53
N GLY A 27 -13.40 -11.61 -6.41
CA GLY A 27 -12.89 -10.69 -5.37
C GLY A 27 -11.39 -10.34 -5.46
N PHE A 28 -10.67 -10.89 -6.44
CA PHE A 28 -9.25 -10.62 -6.65
C PHE A 28 -9.07 -9.29 -7.40
N GLN A 29 -8.91 -8.21 -6.66
CA GLN A 29 -8.39 -6.96 -7.18
C GLN A 29 -6.88 -6.94 -6.99
N GLY A 30 -6.18 -7.66 -7.88
CA GLY A 30 -4.73 -7.63 -7.95
C GLY A 30 -4.22 -6.20 -7.85
N SER A 31 -3.27 -5.98 -6.95
CA SER A 31 -2.65 -4.67 -6.78
C SER A 31 -1.78 -4.36 -8.01
N ILE A 32 -1.95 -3.19 -8.62
CA ILE A 32 -1.02 -2.70 -9.65
C ILE A 32 0.41 -2.70 -9.10
N ASP A 33 1.43 -2.88 -9.96
CA ASP A 33 2.83 -2.80 -9.53
C ASP A 33 3.07 -1.47 -8.80
N GLY A 34 3.46 -1.57 -7.51
CA GLY A 34 3.67 -0.41 -6.64
C GLY A 34 2.43 0.09 -5.86
N GLY A 35 1.24 -0.50 -6.03
CA GLY A 35 -0.01 -0.07 -5.38
C GLY A 35 -0.53 -0.99 -4.26
N ILE A 36 -1.84 -0.88 -3.97
CA ILE A 36 -2.63 -1.77 -3.09
C ILE A 36 -3.92 -2.21 -3.80
N PRO A 37 -4.69 -3.19 -3.29
CA PRO A 37 -5.98 -3.57 -3.86
C PRO A 37 -6.97 -2.40 -3.91
N ALA A 38 -7.91 -2.42 -4.86
CA ALA A 38 -8.86 -1.31 -4.98
C ALA A 38 -9.84 -1.22 -3.80
N TYR A 39 -10.15 -2.36 -3.19
CA TYR A 39 -10.87 -2.47 -1.93
C TYR A 39 -9.91 -2.95 -0.83
N THR A 40 -9.78 -2.13 0.21
CA THR A 40 -9.06 -2.45 1.43
C THR A 40 -10.01 -2.33 2.61
N ARG A 41 -9.90 -3.25 3.57
CA ARG A 41 -10.79 -3.34 4.73
C ARG A 41 -9.99 -3.40 6.02
N ASP A 42 -10.50 -2.72 7.04
CA ASP A 42 -9.95 -2.77 8.38
C ASP A 42 -10.43 -4.03 9.08
N ILE A 43 -9.50 -4.96 9.33
CA ILE A 43 -9.83 -6.23 10.01
C ILE A 43 -10.22 -6.02 11.47
N ASN A 44 -9.77 -4.93 12.09
CA ASN A 44 -10.06 -4.59 13.48
C ASN A 44 -11.37 -3.79 13.63
N ALA A 45 -11.92 -3.28 12.53
CA ALA A 45 -13.15 -2.48 12.52
C ALA A 45 -14.30 -3.15 11.78
N ASN A 46 -14.50 -4.46 11.99
CA ASN A 46 -15.59 -5.25 11.38
C ASN A 46 -15.63 -5.16 9.85
N ASN A 47 -14.47 -5.26 9.19
CA ASN A 47 -14.32 -5.19 7.73
C ASN A 47 -14.85 -3.89 7.11
N LYS A 48 -14.89 -2.78 7.87
CA LYS A 48 -15.19 -1.45 7.32
C LYS A 48 -14.12 -1.05 6.31
N PRO A 49 -14.46 -0.20 5.32
CA PRO A 49 -13.46 0.32 4.39
C PRO A 49 -12.29 0.97 5.13
N TYR A 50 -11.08 0.56 4.77
CA TYR A 50 -9.86 1.13 5.35
C TYR A 50 -9.60 2.53 4.81
N TRP A 51 -8.91 3.38 5.56
CA TRP A 51 -8.69 4.78 5.18
C TRP A 51 -7.76 4.94 3.96
N CYS A 52 -6.85 3.98 3.72
CA CYS A 52 -6.03 3.94 2.52
C CYS A 52 -6.53 2.87 1.55
N THR A 53 -7.18 3.34 0.48
CA THR A 53 -7.61 2.53 -0.67
C THR A 53 -6.84 2.95 -1.92
N GLN A 54 -6.89 2.16 -2.99
CA GLN A 54 -6.29 2.55 -4.28
C GLN A 54 -6.80 3.91 -4.78
N ARG A 55 -8.09 4.23 -4.56
CA ARG A 55 -8.64 5.56 -4.87
C ARG A 55 -7.93 6.66 -4.07
N LYS A 56 -7.65 6.42 -2.79
CA LYS A 56 -6.99 7.36 -1.89
C LYS A 56 -5.50 7.55 -2.21
N LEU A 57 -4.84 6.53 -2.75
CA LEU A 57 -3.50 6.64 -3.35
C LEU A 57 -3.51 7.55 -4.58
N LEU A 58 -4.45 7.35 -5.52
CA LEU A 58 -4.59 8.19 -6.72
C LEU A 58 -4.90 9.65 -6.38
N GLN A 59 -5.66 9.87 -5.31
CA GLN A 59 -5.97 11.21 -4.78
C GLN A 59 -4.83 11.80 -3.92
N LYS A 60 -3.70 11.10 -3.76
CA LYS A 60 -2.54 11.51 -2.94
C LYS A 60 -2.88 11.82 -1.47
N SER A 61 -3.94 11.20 -0.96
CA SER A 61 -4.34 11.30 0.46
C SER A 61 -3.65 10.23 1.34
N CYS A 62 -3.09 9.20 0.72
CA CYS A 62 -2.14 8.28 1.29
C CYS A 62 -1.11 7.88 0.23
N SER A 63 -0.02 7.23 0.64
CA SER A 63 0.98 6.63 -0.28
C SER A 63 1.44 5.28 0.21
N VAL A 64 1.91 4.44 -0.72
CA VAL A 64 2.69 3.25 -0.39
C VAL A 64 4.12 3.70 -0.07
N VAL A 65 4.60 3.35 1.11
CA VAL A 65 5.96 3.67 1.59
C VAL A 65 6.93 2.59 1.13
N SER A 66 6.53 1.32 1.25
CA SER A 66 7.36 0.17 0.91
C SER A 66 6.47 -1.03 0.64
N ILE A 67 7.00 -2.00 -0.09
CA ILE A 67 6.37 -3.29 -0.37
C ILE A 67 7.34 -4.38 0.09
N SER A 68 6.81 -5.40 0.76
CA SER A 68 7.60 -6.54 1.23
C SER A 68 8.27 -7.27 0.07
N SER A 69 9.36 -7.99 0.34
CA SER A 69 10.14 -8.68 -0.71
C SER A 69 9.33 -9.73 -1.49
N ASN A 70 8.38 -10.40 -0.83
CA ASN A 70 7.43 -11.34 -1.44
C ASN A 70 6.24 -10.64 -2.13
N LYS A 71 6.20 -9.30 -2.14
CA LYS A 71 5.15 -8.45 -2.68
C LYS A 71 3.77 -8.66 -2.04
N ARG A 72 3.68 -9.35 -0.89
CA ARG A 72 2.41 -9.67 -0.24
C ARG A 72 1.88 -8.52 0.59
N VAL A 73 2.73 -7.75 1.25
CA VAL A 73 2.33 -6.70 2.20
C VAL A 73 2.88 -5.36 1.74
N ALA A 74 2.05 -4.32 1.80
CA ALA A 74 2.46 -2.93 1.63
C ALA A 74 2.40 -2.20 2.98
N ILE A 75 3.39 -1.35 3.25
CA ILE A 75 3.27 -0.30 4.26
C ILE A 75 2.71 0.93 3.58
N VAL A 76 1.63 1.48 4.13
CA VAL A 76 1.01 2.72 3.65
C VAL A 76 1.15 3.82 4.69
N THR A 77 1.19 5.06 4.26
CA THR A 77 1.19 6.24 5.13
C THR A 77 0.10 7.22 4.71
N SER A 78 -0.60 7.80 5.67
CA SER A 78 -1.53 8.90 5.39
C SER A 78 -0.75 10.18 5.08
N HIS A 79 -1.28 10.96 4.14
CA HIS A 79 -0.89 12.36 3.91
C HIS A 79 -1.96 13.24 4.52
N THR A 80 -2.16 13.15 5.83
CA THR A 80 -3.04 14.10 6.51
C THR A 80 -2.19 15.20 7.09
N GLY A 81 -2.01 16.24 6.27
CA GLY A 81 -1.54 17.57 6.67
C GLY A 81 -2.52 18.29 7.59
N SER A 82 -2.96 17.64 8.67
CA SER A 82 -3.47 18.33 9.84
C SER A 82 -2.25 18.72 10.68
N LYS A 83 -2.22 19.95 11.20
CA LYS A 83 -1.20 20.40 12.16
C LYS A 83 -1.00 19.46 13.37
N ALA A 84 -1.88 18.47 13.54
CA ALA A 84 -1.90 17.49 14.61
C ALA A 84 -0.93 16.31 14.42
N CYS A 85 -0.52 15.94 13.20
CA CYS A 85 0.32 14.75 13.00
C CYS A 85 1.27 14.87 11.80
N ALA A 86 2.41 15.54 12.01
CA ALA A 86 3.36 15.86 10.94
C ALA A 86 4.00 14.63 10.28
N GLY A 87 4.19 13.54 11.03
CA GLY A 87 4.73 12.26 10.54
C GLY A 87 3.73 11.39 9.78
N GLY A 88 2.44 11.72 9.82
CA GLY A 88 1.36 10.87 9.31
C GLY A 88 1.13 9.62 10.16
N PHE A 89 0.13 8.82 9.78
CA PHE A 89 -0.13 7.52 10.36
C PHE A 89 0.25 6.42 9.39
N TYR A 90 0.74 5.30 9.94
CA TYR A 90 1.15 4.15 9.15
C TYR A 90 0.11 3.03 9.26
N GLY A 91 0.01 2.26 8.19
CA GLY A 91 -0.80 1.06 8.10
C GLY A 91 -0.10 -0.02 7.32
N VAL A 92 -0.57 -1.25 7.45
CA VAL A 92 -0.18 -2.37 6.59
C VAL A 92 -1.39 -2.86 5.81
N VAL A 93 -1.15 -3.27 4.57
CA VAL A 93 -2.17 -3.80 3.67
C VAL A 93 -1.67 -5.08 3.04
N ASP A 94 -2.40 -6.18 3.21
CA ASP A 94 -2.25 -7.39 2.41
C ASP A 94 -2.75 -7.12 0.98
N ARG A 95 -1.82 -7.24 0.04
CA ARG A 95 -2.00 -6.92 -1.37
C ARG A 95 -2.75 -7.98 -2.17
N ALA A 96 -3.01 -9.15 -1.60
CA ALA A 96 -3.74 -10.20 -2.29
C ALA A 96 -5.22 -10.25 -1.90
N ASN A 97 -5.58 -9.91 -0.66
CA ASN A 97 -6.97 -10.00 -0.18
C ASN A 97 -7.55 -8.65 0.30
N GLY A 98 -6.73 -7.60 0.43
CA GLY A 98 -7.15 -6.27 0.85
C GLY A 98 -7.33 -6.11 2.36
N ASP A 99 -6.93 -7.07 3.19
CA ASP A 99 -6.93 -6.93 4.63
C ASP A 99 -5.91 -5.87 5.06
N ALA A 100 -6.33 -4.98 5.95
CA ALA A 100 -5.51 -3.87 6.39
C ALA A 100 -5.69 -3.61 7.88
N MET A 101 -4.65 -3.04 8.50
CA MET A 101 -4.69 -2.59 9.88
C MET A 101 -3.73 -1.43 10.09
N ASP A 102 -4.04 -0.60 11.07
CA ASP A 102 -3.14 0.46 11.51
C ASP A 102 -1.92 -0.09 12.23
N VAL A 103 -0.78 0.57 12.04
CA VAL A 103 0.45 0.27 12.75
C VAL A 103 0.62 1.28 13.87
N PHE A 104 0.38 0.82 15.09
CA PHE A 104 0.61 1.59 16.30
C PHE A 104 1.47 0.80 17.28
N PRO A 105 2.37 1.47 18.02
CA PRO A 105 3.14 0.83 19.06
C PRO A 105 2.23 0.38 20.21
N THR A 106 2.61 -0.71 20.86
CA THR A 106 1.92 -1.20 22.06
C THR A 106 1.86 -0.11 23.12
N LYS A 107 0.72 -0.03 23.84
CA LYS A 107 0.45 1.02 24.82
C LYS A 107 1.61 1.20 25.80
N GLY A 108 2.11 2.43 25.87
CA GLY A 108 3.19 2.82 26.79
C GLY A 108 4.59 2.83 26.17
N GLN A 109 4.78 2.31 24.95
CA GLN A 109 6.08 2.41 24.28
C GLN A 109 6.36 3.79 23.69
N LEU A 110 5.36 4.38 23.03
CA LEU A 110 5.41 5.75 22.52
C LEU A 110 4.09 6.47 22.85
N ASN A 111 4.17 7.78 23.08
CA ASN A 111 3.00 8.64 23.16
C ASN A 111 2.58 9.15 21.78
N ILE A 112 1.43 9.82 21.71
CA ILE A 112 0.86 10.30 20.44
C ILE A 112 1.76 11.33 19.74
N ASP A 113 2.42 12.22 20.49
CA ASP A 113 3.32 13.24 19.92
C ASP A 113 4.55 12.60 19.27
N GLN A 114 5.04 11.51 19.86
CA GLN A 114 6.15 10.73 19.32
C GLN A 114 5.74 9.98 18.05
N VAL A 115 4.58 9.34 18.05
CA VAL A 115 4.02 8.66 16.85
C VAL A 115 3.76 9.67 15.74
N CYS A 116 3.31 10.86 16.08
CA CYS A 116 3.04 11.94 15.14
C CYS A 116 4.25 12.77 14.71
N SER A 117 5.43 12.48 15.26
CA SER A 117 6.69 13.12 14.87
C SER A 117 7.18 12.59 13.52
N THR A 118 7.92 13.41 12.79
CA THR A 118 8.66 12.97 11.59
C THR A 118 9.75 11.95 11.91
N ASP A 119 10.13 11.80 13.18
CA ASP A 119 11.08 10.80 13.69
C ASP A 119 10.48 9.38 13.80
N PHE A 120 9.15 9.24 13.79
CA PHE A 120 8.49 7.95 13.76
C PHE A 120 8.44 7.42 12.33
N LYS A 121 8.93 6.19 12.15
CA LYS A 121 9.01 5.50 10.86
C LYS A 121 8.61 4.06 11.03
N VAL A 122 8.14 3.46 9.94
CA VAL A 122 7.77 2.06 9.87
C VAL A 122 8.46 1.44 8.67
N GLY A 123 9.05 0.27 8.83
CA GLY A 123 9.78 -0.41 7.77
C GLY A 123 9.76 -1.93 7.90
N PHE A 124 10.00 -2.63 6.79
CA PHE A 124 10.13 -4.07 6.81
C PHE A 124 11.48 -4.51 7.35
N ILE A 125 11.48 -5.59 8.13
CA ILE A 125 12.67 -6.33 8.51
C ILE A 125 12.55 -7.78 8.03
N LYS A 126 13.68 -8.50 8.04
CA LYS A 126 13.68 -9.92 7.70
C LYS A 126 12.86 -10.69 8.75
N PRO A 127 11.83 -11.46 8.36
CA PRO A 127 11.07 -12.26 9.30
C PRO A 127 11.94 -13.32 9.97
N THR A 128 11.75 -13.48 11.27
CA THR A 128 12.41 -14.53 12.06
C THR A 128 11.72 -15.89 11.88
N ASN A 129 10.41 -15.89 11.61
CA ASN A 129 9.59 -17.06 11.39
C ASN A 129 9.22 -17.20 9.90
N ARG A 130 9.29 -18.43 9.37
CA ARG A 130 8.95 -18.73 7.97
C ARG A 130 7.46 -18.61 7.66
N ASN A 131 6.60 -18.67 8.68
CA ASN A 131 5.15 -18.55 8.52
C ASN A 131 4.66 -17.09 8.56
N THR A 132 5.57 -16.14 8.82
CA THR A 132 5.25 -14.71 8.83
C THR A 132 5.34 -14.17 7.40
N LEU A 133 4.24 -13.59 6.91
CA LEU A 133 4.18 -12.97 5.59
C LEU A 133 5.08 -11.72 5.50
N ALA A 134 5.13 -10.92 6.57
CA ALA A 134 6.04 -9.81 6.71
C ALA A 134 6.25 -9.43 8.19
N SER A 135 7.47 -9.03 8.54
CA SER A 135 7.77 -8.43 9.85
C SER A 135 8.01 -6.94 9.67
N VAL A 136 7.35 -6.14 10.50
CA VAL A 136 7.32 -4.69 10.42
C VAL A 136 7.91 -4.11 11.68
N ALA A 137 9.01 -3.38 11.56
CA ALA A 137 9.64 -2.69 12.66
C ALA A 137 9.13 -1.25 12.75
N LEU A 138 8.84 -0.82 13.98
CA LEU A 138 8.50 0.54 14.34
C LEU A 138 9.76 1.21 14.87
N TYR A 139 10.11 2.34 14.27
CA TYR A 139 11.30 3.11 14.61
C TYR A 139 10.91 4.44 15.22
N TYR A 140 11.66 4.85 16.24
CA TYR A 140 11.63 6.21 16.75
C TYR A 140 13.07 6.70 16.94
N LYS A 141 13.40 7.83 16.31
CA LYS A 141 14.76 8.39 16.31
C LYS A 141 15.83 7.38 15.88
N GLY A 142 15.50 6.57 14.87
CA GLY A 142 16.39 5.55 14.30
C GLY A 142 16.55 4.27 15.12
N LYS A 143 15.87 4.14 16.27
CA LYS A 143 15.90 2.92 17.10
C LYS A 143 14.62 2.12 16.92
N ILE A 144 14.75 0.79 16.87
CA ILE A 144 13.59 -0.11 16.89
C ILE A 144 12.96 -0.03 18.27
N VAL A 145 11.66 0.26 18.31
CA VAL A 145 10.85 0.28 19.53
C VAL A 145 10.01 -0.99 19.62
N GLU A 146 9.52 -1.48 18.48
CA GLU A 146 8.71 -2.68 18.38
C GLU A 146 8.90 -3.37 17.04
N VAL A 147 8.62 -4.68 17.02
CA VAL A 147 8.46 -5.47 15.81
C VAL A 147 7.09 -6.12 15.86
N LEU A 148 6.31 -5.93 14.81
CA LEU A 148 5.02 -6.56 14.59
C LEU A 148 5.15 -7.60 13.48
N ASP A 149 4.71 -8.82 13.74
CA ASP A 149 4.65 -9.88 12.75
C ASP A 149 3.26 -9.94 12.13
N TYR A 150 3.21 -9.90 10.80
CA TYR A 150 2.00 -10.11 10.01
C TYR A 150 2.00 -11.55 9.48
N SER A 151 1.11 -12.39 10.01
CA SER A 151 0.88 -13.77 9.57
C SER A 151 -0.48 -13.89 8.87
N GLU A 152 -0.68 -14.98 8.12
CA GLU A 152 -2.01 -15.40 7.65
C GLU A 152 -2.95 -15.77 8.80
#